data_AF-A0A6J7AQN4-F1
#
_entry.id   AF-A0A6J7AQN4-F1
#
_cell.length_a   1.000
_cell.length_b   1.000
_cell.length_c   1.000
_cell.angle_alpha   90.00
_cell.angle_beta   90.00
_cell.angle_gamma   90.00
#
_symmetry.space_group_name_H-M   'P 1'
#
loop_
_entity.id
_entity.type
_entity.pdbx_description
1 polymer ?
#
loop_
_entity_poly.entity_id
_entity_poly.type
_entity_poly.pdbx_seq_one_letter_code
_entity_poly.pdbx_strand_id
1 'polypeptide(L)' 'MCTHVYRAVEIGEGGEALRSYAGIDAAEFFAVATEVFFDRPHLLRDEHPDLYECLHDFYGQDPATRTDR' A
#
# COMPACT_ATOMS: atom_id res chain seq x y z
N MET A 1 6.32 -1.29 -10.93
CA MET A 1 5.19 -0.77 -10.14
C MET A 1 4.04 -1.75 -10.28
N CYS A 2 3.44 -2.17 -9.16
CA CYS A 2 2.36 -3.16 -9.14
C CYS A 2 1.10 -2.59 -9.83
N THR A 3 1.02 -2.76 -11.15
CA THR A 3 0.05 -2.08 -12.03
C THR A 3 -1.40 -2.47 -11.72
N HIS A 4 -1.61 -3.64 -11.13
CA HIS A 4 -2.93 -4.16 -10.80
C HIS A 4 -3.62 -3.37 -9.68
N VAL A 5 -2.89 -3.02 -8.62
CA VAL A 5 -3.44 -2.23 -7.51
C VAL A 5 -3.66 -0.79 -7.94
N TYR A 6 -2.74 -0.20 -8.70
CA TYR A 6 -2.92 1.15 -9.25
C TYR A 6 -4.23 1.28 -10.04
N ARG A 7 -4.51 0.32 -10.94
CA ARG A 7 -5.76 0.31 -11.73
C ARG A 7 -7.01 0.08 -10.85
N ALA A 8 -6.95 -0.78 -9.84
CA ALA A 8 -8.07 -1.02 -8.94
C ALA A 8 -8.46 0.25 -8.16
N VAL A 9 -7.46 1.04 -7.77
CA VAL A 9 -7.69 2.29 -7.07
C VAL A 9 -8.21 3.39 -8.00
N GLU A 10 -7.80 3.44 -9.28
CA GLU A 10 -8.37 4.35 -10.28
C GLU A 10 -9.89 4.17 -10.46
N ILE A 11 -10.41 2.95 -10.27
CA ILE A 11 -11.85 2.65 -10.36
C ILE A 11 -12.58 2.67 -9.01
N GLY A 12 -11.89 3.05 -7.92
CA GLY A 12 -12.46 3.18 -6.58
C GLY A 12 -12.54 1.88 -5.76
N GLU A 13 -11.87 0.81 -6.19
CA GLU A 13 -11.88 -0.52 -5.54
C GLU A 13 -10.62 -0.74 -4.67
N GLY A 14 -10.09 0.32 -4.07
CA GLY A 14 -8.82 0.32 -3.33
C GLY A 14 -8.85 -0.30 -1.93
N GLY A 15 -9.98 -0.82 -1.45
CA GLY A 15 -10.09 -1.31 -0.06
C GLY A 15 -9.99 -0.20 1.00
N GLU A 16 -10.01 -0.54 2.29
CA GLU A 16 -9.89 0.44 3.38
C GLU A 16 -8.49 1.06 3.45
N ALA A 17 -7.46 0.27 3.15
CA ALA A 17 -6.08 0.71 3.11
C ALA A 17 -5.88 1.89 2.14
N LEU A 18 -6.53 1.87 0.97
CA LEU A 18 -6.33 2.84 -0.10
C LEU A 18 -7.64 3.59 -0.47
N ARG A 19 -8.65 3.58 0.41
CA ARG A 19 -10.00 4.11 0.16
C ARG A 19 -10.04 5.61 -0.17
N SER A 20 -9.05 6.37 0.31
CA SER A 20 -8.95 7.82 0.10
C SER A 20 -8.44 8.21 -1.29
N TYR A 21 -8.11 7.23 -2.14
CA TYR A 21 -7.24 7.43 -3.29
C TYR A 21 -7.96 7.37 -4.66
N ALA A 22 -9.28 7.29 -4.69
CA ALA A 22 -10.04 7.26 -5.95
C ALA A 22 -9.79 8.53 -6.79
N GLY A 23 -8.90 8.43 -7.80
CA GLY A 23 -8.73 9.42 -8.86
C GLY A 23 -7.44 10.26 -8.88
N ILE A 24 -6.32 9.82 -8.28
CA ILE A 24 -5.12 10.69 -8.15
C ILE A 24 -3.83 10.07 -8.74
N ASP A 25 -2.94 10.93 -9.26
CA ASP A 25 -1.71 10.65 -10.02
C ASP A 25 -0.76 9.62 -9.36
N ALA A 26 -0.03 8.81 -10.13
CA ALA A 26 0.92 7.81 -9.65
C ALA A 26 1.85 8.24 -8.50
N ALA A 27 2.23 9.52 -8.42
CA ALA A 27 3.06 10.05 -7.33
C ALA A 27 2.36 10.01 -5.96
N GLU A 28 1.09 10.41 -5.88
CA GLU A 28 0.34 10.43 -4.63
C GLU A 28 0.02 9.00 -4.18
N PHE A 29 -0.08 8.05 -5.13
CA PHE A 29 -0.41 6.64 -4.86
C PHE A 29 0.75 6.03 -4.10
N PHE A 30 1.95 6.30 -4.61
CA PHE A 30 3.16 5.86 -3.97
C PHE A 30 3.33 6.48 -2.59
N ALA A 31 3.02 7.77 -2.42
CA ALA A 31 3.09 8.43 -1.11
C ALA A 31 2.13 7.80 -0.09
N VAL A 32 0.86 7.59 -0.44
CA VAL A 32 -0.13 6.98 0.44
C VAL A 32 0.18 5.51 0.71
N ALA A 33 0.54 4.74 -0.32
CA ALA A 33 0.93 3.35 -0.14
C ALA A 33 2.14 3.21 0.81
N THR A 34 3.08 4.16 0.74
CA THR A 34 4.21 4.26 1.66
C THR A 34 3.76 4.58 3.08
N GLU A 35 2.87 5.55 3.27
CA GLU A 35 2.31 5.89 4.59
C GLU A 35 1.64 4.68 5.23
N VAL A 36 0.72 4.03 4.51
CA VAL A 36 -0.01 2.86 5.01
C VAL A 36 0.94 1.68 5.29
N PHE A 37 1.99 1.51 4.48
CA PHE A 37 2.99 0.47 4.71
C PHE A 37 3.73 0.64 6.04
N PHE A 38 4.02 1.87 6.46
CA PHE A 38 4.69 2.11 7.74
C PHE A 38 3.71 2.22 8.92
N ASP A 39 2.55 2.84 8.74
CA ASP A 39 1.60 3.10 9.83
C ASP A 39 0.66 1.92 10.09
N ARG A 40 0.22 1.22 9.04
CA ARG A 40 -0.75 0.12 9.11
C ARG A 40 -0.31 -1.08 8.25
N PRO A 41 0.90 -1.64 8.47
CA PRO A 41 1.46 -2.68 7.62
C PRO A 41 0.60 -3.95 7.55
N HIS A 42 -0.05 -4.34 8.65
CA HIS A 42 -0.93 -5.51 8.69
C HIS A 42 -2.15 -5.34 7.79
N LEU A 43 -2.81 -4.18 7.84
CA LEU A 43 -3.96 -3.89 6.99
C LEU A 43 -3.58 -3.92 5.51
N LEU A 44 -2.43 -3.35 5.16
CA LEU A 44 -1.95 -3.34 3.77
C LEU A 44 -1.63 -4.75 3.27
N ARG A 45 -1.00 -5.58 4.12
CA ARG A 45 -0.68 -6.97 3.79
C ARG A 45 -1.92 -7.83 3.60
N ASP A 46 -2.95 -7.58 4.41
CA ASP A 46 -4.19 -8.36 4.38
C ASP A 46 -5.08 -7.98 3.18
N GLU A 47 -5.19 -6.68 2.85
CA GLU A 47 -6.01 -6.22 1.72
C GLU A 47 -5.29 -6.27 0.37
N HIS A 48 -3.99 -5.95 0.34
CA HIS A 48 -3.18 -5.84 -0.88
C HIS A 48 -1.80 -6.52 -0.72
N PRO A 49 -1.75 -7.85 -0.58
CA PRO A 49 -0.50 -8.58 -0.35
C PRO A 49 0.55 -8.32 -1.45
N ASP A 50 0.13 -8.24 -2.71
CA ASP A 50 1.05 -7.97 -3.82
C ASP A 50 1.69 -6.57 -3.75
N LEU A 51 0.96 -5.57 -3.22
CA LEU A 51 1.50 -4.22 -3.00
C LEU A 51 2.42 -4.21 -1.78
N TYR A 52 2.06 -4.94 -0.72
CA TYR A 52 2.89 -5.08 0.47
C TYR A 52 4.25 -5.67 0.13
N GLU A 53 4.29 -6.79 -0.61
CA GLU A 53 5.54 -7.42 -1.06
C GLU A 53 6.37 -6.47 -1.94
N CYS A 54 5.73 -5.73 -2.85
CA CYS A 54 6.43 -4.73 -3.66
C CYS A 54 7.11 -3.63 -2.82
N LEU A 55 6.44 -3.15 -1.77
CA LEU A 55 6.98 -2.12 -0.89
C LEU A 55 8.01 -2.68 0.09
N HIS A 56 7.82 -3.91 0.56
CA HIS A 56 8.81 -4.68 1.32
C HIS A 56 10.12 -4.80 0.54
N ASP A 57 10.05 -5.23 -0.72
CA ASP A 57 11.23 -5.37 -1.58
C ASP A 57 11.87 -4.01 -1.93
N PHE A 58 11.06 -2.98 -2.12
CA PHE A 58 11.54 -1.63 -2.40
C PHE A 58 12.27 -0.99 -1.22
N TYR A 59 11.71 -1.09 -0.01
CA TYR A 59 12.28 -0.49 1.20
C TYR A 59 13.26 -1.42 1.93
N GLY A 60 13.27 -2.72 1.63
CA GLY A 60 14.05 -3.73 2.35
C GLY A 60 13.67 -3.82 3.83
N GLN A 61 12.43 -3.49 4.17
CA GLN A 61 11.93 -3.44 5.55
C GLN A 61 10.64 -4.23 5.64
N ASP A 62 10.41 -4.81 6.82
CA ASP A 62 9.16 -5.48 7.13
C ASP A 62 8.53 -4.83 8.38
N PRO A 63 7.75 -3.75 8.21
CA PRO A 63 7.12 -3.08 9.34
C PRO A 63 6.10 -3.97 10.05
N ALA A 64 5.51 -4.98 9.37
CA ALA A 64 4.61 -5.94 10.01
C ALA A 64 5.32 -6.90 10.98
N THR A 65 6.65 -7.01 10.97
CA THR A 65 7.40 -7.79 11.97
C THR A 65 8.09 -6.92 13.02
N ARG A 66 8.01 -5.59 12.90
CA ARG A 66 8.42 -4.70 14.00
C ARG A 66 7.43 -4.84 15.14
N THR A 67 7.86 -5.55 16.19
CA THR A 67 7.26 -5.42 17.52
C THR A 67 7.71 -4.07 18.07
N ASP A 68 6.79 -3.11 18.19
CA ASP A 68 6.99 -1.89 18.98
C ASP A 68 7.57 -2.27 20.34
N ARG A 69 8.77 -1.77 20.65
CA ARG A 69 9.55 -2.15 21.83
C ARG A 69 9.79 -0.97 22.74
#